data_AF-A0A941FQ06-F1
#
_entry.id   AF-A0A941FQ06-F1
#
_cell.length_a   1.000
_cell.length_b   1.000
_cell.length_c   1.000
_cell.angle_alpha   90.00
_cell.angle_beta   90.00
_cell.angle_gamma   90.00
#
_symmetry.space_group_name_H-M   'P 1'
#
loop_
_entity.id
_entity.type
_entity.pdbx_description
1 polymer ?
#
loop_
_entity_poly.entity_id
_entity_poly.type
_entity_poly.pdbx_seq_one_letter_code
_entity_poly.pdbx_strand_id
1 'polypeptide(L)'
;MLKEMEQSSCSAISGERPITELIQLLSLFLPDVILIEGYKKEDFPKVILIKEDSDLPLLERLTNVKAAVAWPECLERTRTHASVPVFPLDSDQFMTWFLEQI
;
A
#
# COMPACT_ATOMS: atom_id res chain seq x y z
N MET A 1 -37.08 11.79 -40.17
CA MET A 1 -36.97 10.33 -40.15
C MET A 1 -35.53 10.00 -40.51
N LEU A 2 -34.58 9.69 -39.65
CA LEU A 2 -34.46 9.31 -38.22
C LEU A 2 -33.13 9.95 -37.74
N LYS A 3 -33.09 10.68 -36.62
CA LYS A 3 -32.87 10.23 -35.22
C LYS A 3 -31.44 9.70 -34.95
N GLU A 4 -30.68 10.56 -34.25
CA GLU A 4 -29.68 10.33 -33.18
C GLU A 4 -28.71 9.15 -33.28
N MET A 5 -27.41 9.41 -33.04
CA MET A 5 -26.55 8.61 -32.15
C MET A 5 -25.43 9.50 -31.58
N GLU A 6 -25.83 10.17 -30.51
CA GLU A 6 -25.12 10.49 -29.27
C GLU A 6 -23.60 10.74 -29.26
N GLN A 7 -23.30 11.97 -28.85
CA GLN A 7 -22.17 12.37 -28.04
C GLN A 7 -21.71 11.27 -27.07
N SER A 8 -20.61 10.59 -27.37
CA SER A 8 -19.82 9.94 -26.32
C SER A 8 -19.00 11.02 -25.64
N SER A 9 -19.65 11.66 -24.68
CA SER A 9 -19.07 12.59 -23.72
C SER A 9 -17.79 11.99 -23.14
N CYS A 10 -16.66 12.63 -23.41
CA CYS A 10 -15.47 12.48 -22.58
C CYS A 10 -15.78 13.16 -21.24
N SER A 11 -16.48 12.45 -20.36
CA SER A 11 -16.62 12.89 -18.98
C SER A 11 -15.24 12.74 -18.33
N ALA A 12 -14.63 13.87 -18.00
CA ALA A 12 -13.55 13.90 -17.04
C ALA A 12 -14.02 13.10 -15.81
N ILE A 13 -13.25 12.08 -15.44
CA ILE A 13 -13.56 11.16 -14.35
C ILE A 13 -13.31 11.94 -13.05
N SER A 14 -14.21 12.87 -12.71
CA SER A 14 -14.14 13.70 -11.51
C SER A 14 -14.82 12.95 -10.36
N GLY A 15 -14.10 11.98 -9.79
CA GLY A 15 -14.49 11.27 -8.58
C GLY A 15 -13.34 10.38 -8.13
N GLU A 16 -12.97 10.45 -6.84
CA GLU A 16 -12.10 9.45 -6.24
C GLU A 16 -12.78 8.08 -6.39
N ARG A 17 -12.22 7.22 -7.26
CA ARG A 17 -12.73 5.86 -7.42
C ARG A 17 -12.30 5.02 -6.22
N PRO A 18 -13.19 4.18 -5.66
CA PRO A 18 -12.81 3.21 -4.65
C PRO A 18 -11.64 2.35 -5.16
N ILE A 19 -10.63 2.13 -4.31
CA ILE A 19 -9.47 1.31 -4.67
C ILE A 19 -9.86 -0.11 -5.11
N THR A 20 -10.98 -0.62 -4.62
CA THR A 20 -11.54 -1.92 -4.99
C THR A 20 -11.88 -2.00 -6.49
N GLU A 21 -12.37 -0.91 -7.10
CA GLU A 21 -12.63 -0.86 -8.54
C GLU A 21 -11.34 -0.88 -9.36
N LEU A 22 -10.30 -0.19 -8.87
CA LEU A 22 -8.98 -0.20 -9.51
C LEU A 22 -8.35 -1.59 -9.45
N ILE A 23 -8.45 -2.28 -8.31
CA ILE A 23 -7.99 -3.66 -8.16
C ILE A 23 -8.73 -4.57 -9.14
N GLN A 24 -10.07 -4.48 -9.23
CA GLN A 24 -10.85 -5.29 -10.17
C GLN A 24 -10.42 -5.09 -11.63
N LEU A 25 -10.14 -3.84 -12.02
CA LEU A 25 -9.65 -3.51 -13.36
C LEU A 25 -8.26 -4.13 -13.62
N LEU A 26 -7.34 -4.00 -12.65
CA LEU A 26 -5.99 -4.56 -12.77
C LEU A 26 -6.00 -6.10 -12.80
N SER A 27 -6.92 -6.74 -12.07
CA SER A 27 -7.10 -8.19 -12.04
C SER A 27 -7.47 -8.79 -13.40
N LEU A 28 -8.01 -7.99 -14.36
CA LEU A 28 -8.27 -8.46 -15.73
C LEU A 28 -6.98 -8.85 -16.48
N PHE A 29 -5.84 -8.31 -16.06
CA PHE A 29 -4.53 -8.65 -16.62
C PHE A 29 -3.90 -9.88 -15.98
N LEU A 30 -4.60 -10.54 -15.05
CA LEU A 30 -4.14 -11.73 -14.32
C LEU A 30 -2.73 -11.57 -13.69
N PRO A 31 -2.44 -10.47 -12.95
CA PRO A 31 -1.16 -10.32 -12.28
C PRO A 31 -1.03 -11.31 -11.13
N ASP A 32 0.18 -11.80 -10.87
CA ASP A 32 0.48 -12.61 -9.67
C ASP A 32 0.42 -11.75 -8.40
N VAL A 33 0.84 -10.48 -8.48
CA VAL A 33 0.91 -9.54 -7.36
C VAL A 33 0.48 -8.14 -7.79
N ILE A 34 -0.29 -7.45 -6.93
CA ILE A 34 -0.61 -6.03 -7.06
C ILE A 34 -0.02 -5.28 -5.87
N LEU A 35 0.96 -4.41 -6.12
CA LEU A 35 1.53 -3.53 -5.10
C LEU A 35 0.73 -2.21 -5.04
N ILE A 36 0.22 -1.88 -3.86
CA ILE A 36 -0.57 -0.66 -3.62
C ILE A 36 0.26 0.29 -2.77
N GLU A 37 0.56 1.47 -3.30
CA GLU A 37 1.13 2.57 -2.54
C GLU A 37 0.01 3.51 -2.04
N GLY A 38 0.05 3.87 -0.76
CA GLY A 38 -0.99 4.70 -0.14
C GLY A 38 -2.13 3.89 0.48
N TYR A 39 -3.36 4.43 0.45
CA TYR A 39 -4.59 3.78 0.97
C TYR A 39 -4.45 3.17 2.37
N LYS A 40 -3.74 3.85 3.28
CA LYS A 40 -3.35 3.33 4.60
C LYS A 40 -4.51 2.82 5.46
N LYS A 41 -5.73 3.34 5.24
CA LYS A 41 -6.94 2.98 6.00
C LYS A 41 -7.63 1.70 5.51
N GLU A 42 -7.27 1.21 4.32
CA GLU A 42 -7.82 -0.02 3.77
C GLU A 42 -7.17 -1.24 4.43
N ASP A 43 -7.94 -2.32 4.61
CA ASP A 43 -7.52 -3.47 5.41
C ASP A 43 -6.66 -4.50 4.63
N PHE A 44 -5.87 -4.05 3.65
CA PHE A 44 -4.92 -4.91 2.93
C PHE A 44 -3.64 -5.16 3.73
N PRO A 45 -2.96 -6.31 3.53
CA PRO A 45 -1.64 -6.55 4.10
C PRO A 45 -0.68 -5.44 3.68
N LYS A 46 -0.03 -4.78 4.64
CA LYS A 46 0.81 -3.61 4.36
C LYS A 46 2.14 -3.64 5.12
N VAL A 47 3.14 -3.03 4.51
CA VAL A 47 4.44 -2.74 5.11
C VAL A 47 4.50 -1.24 5.37
N ILE A 48 4.96 -0.84 6.55
CA ILE A 48 5.08 0.58 6.92
C ILE A 48 6.54 1.02 6.81
N LEU A 49 6.76 2.16 6.17
CA LEU A 49 8.03 2.87 6.18
C LEU A 49 8.04 3.87 7.34
N ILE A 50 8.99 3.73 8.26
CA ILE A 50 9.17 4.59 9.44
C ILE A 50 10.42 5.46 9.23
N LYS A 51 10.22 6.72 8.88
CA LYS A 51 11.31 7.65 8.59
C LYS A 51 11.71 8.44 9.83
N GLU A 52 10.72 8.82 10.63
CA GLU A 52 10.91 9.63 11.84
C GLU A 52 10.00 9.15 12.99
N ASP A 53 10.28 9.60 14.22
CA ASP A 53 9.51 9.21 15.41
C ASP A 53 8.02 9.54 15.32
N SER A 54 7.67 10.57 14.54
CA SER A 54 6.29 10.98 14.32
C SER A 54 5.47 9.93 13.56
N ASP A 55 6.14 9.00 12.86
CA ASP A 55 5.53 7.88 12.15
C ASP A 55 5.24 6.68 13.06
N LEU A 56 5.88 6.57 14.24
CA LEU A 56 5.72 5.42 15.14
C LEU A 56 4.24 5.11 15.51
N PRO A 57 3.37 6.11 15.75
CA PRO A 57 1.95 5.85 16.00
C PRO A 57 1.22 5.13 14.85
N LEU A 58 1.77 5.11 13.63
CA LEU A 58 1.20 4.35 12.51
C LEU A 58 1.22 2.84 12.76
N LEU A 59 2.20 2.34 13.54
CA LEU A 59 2.31 0.91 13.89
C LEU A 59 1.10 0.42 14.70
N GLU A 60 0.49 1.29 15.49
CA GLU A 60 -0.67 0.97 16.34
C GLU A 60 -2.00 1.33 15.68
N ARG A 61 -2.02 2.41 14.88
CA ARG A 61 -3.26 2.96 14.31
C ARG A 61 -3.72 2.27 13.04
N LEU A 62 -2.79 1.70 12.27
CA LEU A 62 -3.11 1.04 11.00
C LEU A 62 -3.42 -0.44 11.24
N THR A 63 -4.38 -0.96 10.49
CA THR A 63 -4.73 -2.38 10.54
C THR A 63 -3.88 -3.17 9.56
N ASN A 64 -3.77 -4.48 9.79
CA ASN A 64 -3.14 -5.43 8.88
C ASN A 64 -1.68 -5.10 8.48
N VAL A 65 -0.93 -4.50 9.39
CA VAL A 65 0.51 -4.28 9.25
C VAL A 65 1.23 -5.62 9.38
N LYS A 66 2.07 -5.97 8.39
CA LYS A 66 2.82 -7.24 8.37
C LYS A 66 4.30 -7.07 8.68
N ALA A 67 4.86 -5.91 8.39
CA ALA A 67 6.25 -5.58 8.69
C ALA A 67 6.43 -4.05 8.73
N ALA A 68 7.55 -3.62 9.30
CA ALA A 68 8.02 -2.25 9.21
C ALA A 68 9.43 -2.21 8.60
N VAL A 69 9.71 -1.16 7.84
CA VAL A 69 11.04 -0.83 7.33
C VAL A 69 11.40 0.54 7.86
N ALA A 70 12.53 0.67 8.54
CA ALA A 70 12.90 1.89 9.25
C ALA A 70 14.21 2.47 8.74
N TRP A 71 14.28 3.80 8.74
CA TRP A 71 15.53 4.53 8.56
C TRP A 71 16.48 4.23 9.74
N PRO A 72 17.81 4.28 9.52
CA PRO A 72 18.79 3.97 10.57
C PRO A 72 18.58 4.75 11.87
N GLU A 73 18.19 6.02 11.75
CA GLU A 73 17.94 6.90 12.90
C GLU A 73 16.75 6.43 13.75
N CYS A 74 15.79 5.70 13.17
CA CYS A 74 14.54 5.29 13.82
C CYS A 74 14.44 3.78 14.05
N LEU A 75 15.43 2.99 13.60
CA LEU A 75 15.38 1.53 13.58
C LEU A 75 15.14 0.91 14.96
N GLU A 76 15.94 1.28 15.96
CA GLU A 76 15.84 0.71 17.31
C GLU A 76 14.53 1.12 18.01
N ARG A 77 14.09 2.36 17.80
CA ARG A 77 12.79 2.83 18.31
C ARG A 77 11.65 2.08 17.66
N THR A 78 11.72 1.84 16.36
CA THR A 78 10.73 1.05 15.61
C THR A 78 10.67 -0.38 16.14
N ARG A 79 11.82 -1.03 16.36
CA ARG A 79 11.91 -2.38 16.96
C ARG A 79 11.28 -2.47 18.35
N THR A 80 11.38 -1.40 19.13
CA THR A 80 10.82 -1.35 20.49
C THR A 80 9.28 -1.23 20.48
N HIS A 81 8.70 -0.54 19.50
CA HIS A 81 7.26 -0.29 19.42
C HIS A 81 6.51 -1.33 18.58
N ALA A 82 7.18 -1.94 17.59
CA ALA A 82 6.54 -2.84 16.65
C ALA A 82 6.29 -4.23 17.27
N SER A 83 5.10 -4.77 17.01
CA SER A 83 4.75 -6.19 17.25
C SER A 83 4.99 -7.07 16.02
N VAL A 84 5.58 -6.50 14.97
CA VAL A 84 5.85 -7.13 13.67
C VAL A 84 7.35 -7.09 13.37
N PRO A 85 7.86 -7.91 12.42
CA PRO A 85 9.25 -7.82 11.98
C PRO A 85 9.62 -6.42 11.51
N VAL A 86 10.81 -5.95 11.93
CA VAL A 86 11.35 -4.63 11.57
C VAL A 86 12.68 -4.79 10.84
N PHE A 87 12.77 -4.21 9.66
CA PHE A 87 13.94 -4.30 8.79
C PHE A 87 14.63 -2.93 8.62
N PRO A 88 15.96 -2.90 8.50
CA PRO A 88 16.69 -1.70 8.08
C PRO A 88 16.39 -1.38 6.61
N LEU A 89 16.15 -0.10 6.30
CA LEU A 89 15.96 0.37 4.91
C LEU A 89 17.18 0.15 4.02
N ASP A 90 18.39 0.22 4.59
CA ASP A 90 19.67 0.11 3.90
C ASP A 90 20.17 -1.34 3.79
N SER A 91 19.26 -2.32 3.90
CA SER A 91 19.59 -3.75 3.84
C SER A 91 18.62 -4.56 2.97
N ASP A 92 19.10 -5.65 2.39
CA ASP A 92 18.30 -6.57 1.57
C ASP A 92 17.43 -7.54 2.41
N GLN A 93 17.45 -7.42 3.75
CA GLN A 93 16.73 -8.31 4.65
C GLN A 93 15.22 -8.25 4.41
N PHE A 94 14.69 -7.04 4.18
CA PHE A 94 13.28 -6.86 3.87
C PHE A 94 12.90 -7.57 2.57
N MET A 95 13.70 -7.39 1.52
CA MET A 95 13.42 -7.98 0.21
C MET A 95 13.44 -9.51 0.27
N THR A 96 14.42 -10.07 0.99
CA THR A 96 14.50 -11.53 1.21
C THR A 96 13.25 -12.05 1.90
N TRP A 97 12.84 -11.41 3.00
CA TRP A 97 11.63 -11.78 3.72
C TRP A 97 10.35 -11.60 2.89
N PHE A 98 10.23 -10.50 2.13
CA PHE A 98 9.06 -10.17 1.33
C PHE A 98 8.80 -11.19 0.22
N LEU A 99 9.86 -11.67 -0.45
CA LEU A 99 9.76 -12.69 -1.50
C LEU A 99 9.29 -14.05 -0.97
N GLU A 100 9.44 -14.33 0.32
CA GLU A 100 8.91 -15.55 0.96
C GLU A 100 7.41 -15.44 1.30
N GLN A 101 6.82 -14.24 1.20
CA GLN A 101 5.41 -14.00 1.50
C GLN A 101 4.51 -14.00 0.26
N ILE A 102 5.09 -14.03 -0.95
CA ILE A 102 4.40 -14.07 -2.24
C ILE A 102 4.47 -15.47 -2.84
#